data_AF-A0A699X864-F1
#
_entry.id   AF-A0A699X864-F1
#
_cell.length_a   1.000
_cell.length_b   1.000
_cell.length_c   1.000
_cell.angle_alpha   90.00
_cell.angle_beta   90.00
_cell.angle_gamma   90.00
#
_symmetry.space_group_name_H-M   'P 1'
#
loop_
_entity.id
_entity.type
_entity.pdbx_description
1 polymer ?
#
loop_
_entity_poly.entity_id
_entity_poly.type
_entity_poly.pdbx_seq_one_letter_code
_entity_poly.pdbx_strand_id
1 'polypeptide(L)'
;YSKEEVAETMAETMEQYMSKTRTDYGSGVARPKIEEKDNFELKGQFLKELRDNTFSGLDHEDENKHIEKVLEIMDLFHIPNITIDQMMLRAFLMSLTGA
;
A
#
# COMPACT_ATOMS: atom_id res chain seq x y z
N TYR A 1 -20.66 -35.33 -1.81
CA TYR A 1 -20.13 -33.96 -1.85
C TYR A 1 -21.23 -33.01 -1.42
N SER A 2 -21.32 -32.78 -0.11
CA SER A 2 -22.34 -31.94 0.50
C SER A 2 -21.73 -30.59 0.87
N LYS A 3 -22.53 -29.52 0.82
CA LYS A 3 -22.09 -28.14 1.12
C LYS A 3 -21.48 -27.97 2.52
N GLU A 4 -21.76 -28.88 3.45
CA GLU A 4 -21.18 -28.91 4.80
C GLU A 4 -19.64 -29.08 4.79
N GLU A 5 -19.08 -29.94 3.95
CA GLU A 5 -17.62 -30.16 3.87
C GLU A 5 -16.85 -28.95 3.32
N VAL A 6 -17.54 -28.02 2.63
CA VAL A 6 -16.94 -26.81 2.05
C VAL A 6 -16.90 -25.66 3.06
N ALA A 7 -17.80 -25.63 4.05
CA ALA A 7 -17.87 -24.56 5.04
C ALA A 7 -16.82 -24.71 6.16
N GLU A 8 -16.49 -25.96 6.53
CA GLU A 8 -15.56 -26.26 7.62
C GLU A 8 -14.09 -25.95 7.27
N THR A 9 -13.78 -25.79 5.97
CA THR A 9 -12.42 -25.50 5.50
C THR A 9 -12.10 -23.99 5.39
N MET A 10 -13.05 -23.08 5.62
CA MET A 10 -12.85 -21.64 5.39
C MET A 10 -12.92 -20.74 6.62
N ALA A 11 -13.16 -21.27 7.81
CA ALA A 11 -13.22 -20.47 9.04
C ALA A 11 -11.91 -20.56 9.83
N GLU A 12 -10.85 -19.94 9.32
CA GLU A 12 -9.66 -19.70 10.15
C GLU A 12 -10.02 -18.75 11.30
N THR A 13 -9.62 -19.09 12.52
CA THR A 13 -9.81 -18.20 13.67
C THR A 13 -8.82 -17.03 13.59
N MET A 14 -9.16 -15.85 14.14
CA MET A 14 -8.26 -14.68 14.17
C MET A 14 -6.89 -15.02 14.77
N GLU A 15 -6.86 -15.90 15.77
CA GLU A 15 -5.64 -16.39 16.41
C GLU A 15 -4.77 -17.22 15.45
N GLN A 16 -5.40 -18.12 14.66
CA GLN A 16 -4.71 -18.89 13.63
C GLN A 16 -4.14 -18.00 12.54
N TYR A 17 -4.89 -16.99 12.09
CA TYR A 17 -4.41 -16.01 11.12
C TYR A 17 -3.17 -15.25 11.62
N MET A 18 -3.20 -14.79 12.87
CA MET A 18 -2.09 -14.06 13.50
C MET A 18 -0.87 -14.94 13.80
N SER A 19 -1.09 -16.24 14.01
CA SER A 19 -0.03 -17.22 14.26
C SER A 19 0.71 -17.68 12.99
N LYS A 20 0.18 -17.37 11.79
CA LYS A 20 0.88 -17.66 10.53
C LYS A 20 2.16 -16.83 10.48
N THR A 21 3.29 -17.52 10.54
CA THR A 21 4.59 -16.89 10.41
C THR A 21 4.68 -16.23 9.03
N ARG A 22 5.01 -14.94 8.99
CA ARG A 22 5.22 -14.12 7.78
C ARG A 22 6.33 -14.63 6.83
N THR A 23 6.87 -15.81 7.08
CA THR A 23 7.98 -16.43 6.33
C THR A 23 7.68 -16.61 4.84
N ASP A 24 6.40 -16.69 4.46
CA ASP A 24 5.95 -16.86 3.07
C ASP A 24 5.19 -15.64 2.51
N TYR A 25 5.05 -14.58 3.31
CA TYR A 25 4.56 -13.30 2.79
C TYR A 25 5.67 -12.70 1.93
N GLY A 26 5.52 -12.80 0.61
CA GLY A 26 6.33 -12.00 -0.32
C GLY A 26 6.35 -10.53 0.13
N SER A 27 7.50 -9.88 -0.04
CA SER A 27 7.79 -8.52 0.41
C SER A 27 6.65 -7.51 0.16
N GLY A 28 5.84 -7.22 1.19
CA GLY A 28 4.97 -6.04 1.28
C GLY A 28 4.01 -5.82 0.10
N VAL A 29 3.64 -4.56 -0.11
CA VAL A 29 2.81 -4.14 -1.26
C VAL A 29 3.56 -4.45 -2.55
N ALA A 30 2.96 -5.30 -3.41
CA ALA A 30 3.56 -5.69 -4.68
C ALA A 30 3.81 -4.45 -5.54
N ARG A 31 5.07 -4.23 -5.93
CA ARG A 31 5.43 -3.09 -6.78
C ARG A 31 4.93 -3.34 -8.20
N PRO A 32 4.09 -2.46 -8.76
CA PRO A 32 3.60 -2.64 -10.11
C PRO A 32 4.75 -2.57 -11.11
N LYS A 33 4.73 -3.44 -12.13
CA LYS A 33 5.71 -3.41 -13.21
C LYS A 33 5.58 -2.09 -13.98
N ILE A 34 6.72 -1.44 -14.21
CA ILE A 34 6.86 -0.26 -15.06
C ILE A 34 7.89 -0.64 -16.12
N GLU A 35 7.61 -0.35 -17.39
CA GLU A 35 8.56 -0.56 -18.47
C GLU A 35 9.77 0.36 -18.30
N GLU A 36 10.96 -0.10 -18.65
CA GLU A 36 12.20 0.67 -18.42
C GLU A 36 12.17 2.07 -19.06
N LYS A 37 11.52 2.17 -20.23
CA LYS A 37 11.33 3.42 -20.97
C LYS A 37 10.40 4.42 -20.26
N ASP A 38 9.54 3.94 -19.37
CA ASP A 38 8.53 4.72 -18.65
C ASP A 38 8.96 4.97 -17.18
N ASN A 39 10.25 4.73 -16.88
CA ASN A 39 10.82 5.06 -15.58
C ASN A 39 10.70 6.56 -15.28
N PHE A 40 10.35 6.87 -14.04
CA PHE A 40 10.18 8.24 -13.56
C PHE A 40 10.84 8.45 -12.21
N GLU A 41 11.08 9.72 -11.88
CA GLU A 41 11.69 10.14 -10.63
C GLU A 41 10.81 11.18 -9.94
N LEU A 42 10.43 10.92 -8.70
CA LEU A 42 9.81 11.91 -7.81
C LEU A 42 10.94 12.73 -7.16
N LYS A 43 10.89 14.07 -7.25
CA LYS A 43 11.98 14.95 -6.81
C LYS A 43 11.58 15.91 -5.69
N GLY A 44 12.59 16.34 -4.92
CA GLY A 44 12.57 17.56 -4.12
C GLY A 44 11.39 17.69 -3.16
N GLN A 45 10.55 18.70 -3.41
CA GLN A 45 9.46 19.10 -2.52
C GLN A 45 8.35 18.05 -2.39
N PHE A 46 8.11 17.23 -3.41
CA PHE A 46 7.07 16.20 -3.34
C PHE A 46 7.46 15.00 -2.48
N LEU A 47 8.73 14.59 -2.55
CA LEU A 47 9.26 13.59 -1.62
C LEU A 47 9.23 14.12 -0.18
N LYS A 48 9.46 15.42 0.01
CA LYS A 48 9.32 16.06 1.31
C LYS A 48 7.86 16.06 1.76
N GLU A 49 6.91 16.41 0.90
CA GLU A 49 5.49 16.41 1.22
C GLU A 49 4.98 15.01 1.61
N LEU A 50 5.38 13.96 0.89
CA LEU A 50 5.04 12.58 1.26
C LEU A 50 5.60 12.18 2.64
N ARG A 51 6.83 12.61 2.96
CA ARG A 51 7.45 12.35 4.27
C ARG A 51 6.86 13.21 5.39
N ASP A 52 6.46 14.44 5.12
CA ASP A 52 5.84 15.31 6.13
C ASP A 52 4.42 14.83 6.48
N ASN A 53 3.78 14.06 5.58
CA ASN A 53 2.46 13.44 5.75
C ASN A 53 2.52 11.95 6.12
N THR A 54 3.58 11.55 6.82
CA THR A 54 3.80 10.16 7.18
C THR A 54 2.71 9.64 8.14
N PHE A 55 2.24 8.41 7.90
CA PHE A 55 1.27 7.71 8.73
C PHE A 55 1.91 6.57 9.51
N SER A 56 1.76 6.60 10.84
CA SER A 56 2.37 5.64 11.75
C SER A 56 1.42 4.54 12.22
N GLY A 57 0.12 4.72 12.01
CA GLY A 57 -0.93 3.81 12.47
C GLY A 57 -1.23 3.97 13.96
N LEU A 58 -0.97 5.15 14.54
CA LEU A 58 -1.33 5.45 15.94
C LEU A 58 -2.83 5.74 16.06
N ASP A 59 -3.44 5.40 17.19
CA ASP A 59 -4.90 5.51 17.42
C ASP A 59 -5.51 6.91 17.17
N HIS A 60 -4.70 7.96 17.20
CA HIS A 60 -5.13 9.34 16.98
C HIS A 60 -5.01 9.80 15.52
N GLU A 61 -4.41 8.98 14.66
CA GLU A 61 -4.27 9.25 13.24
C GLU A 61 -5.51 8.76 12.49
N ASP A 62 -5.86 9.47 11.42
CA ASP A 62 -6.99 9.13 10.56
C ASP A 62 -6.46 8.53 9.25
N GLU A 63 -6.71 7.23 9.08
CA GLU A 63 -6.32 6.44 7.92
C GLU A 63 -6.94 6.94 6.60
N ASN A 64 -8.20 7.36 6.62
CA ASN A 64 -8.88 7.85 5.42
C ASN A 64 -8.32 9.20 5.00
N LYS A 65 -8.11 10.09 5.99
CA LYS A 65 -7.49 11.39 5.75
C LYS A 65 -6.06 11.26 5.24
N HIS A 66 -5.30 10.26 5.71
CA HIS A 66 -3.97 9.98 5.17
C HIS A 66 -4.03 9.58 3.69
N ILE A 67 -4.90 8.62 3.33
CA ILE A 67 -5.06 8.15 1.96
C ILE A 67 -5.45 9.31 1.03
N GLU A 68 -6.42 10.13 1.44
CA GLU A 68 -6.87 11.31 0.69
C GLU A 68 -5.70 12.26 0.41
N LYS A 69 -4.88 12.55 1.42
CA LYS A 69 -3.73 13.46 1.28
C LYS A 69 -2.65 12.90 0.35
N VAL A 70 -2.39 11.60 0.38
CA VAL A 70 -1.45 10.95 -0.56
C VAL A 70 -1.98 11.03 -1.99
N LEU A 71 -3.29 10.80 -2.19
CA LEU A 71 -3.95 10.95 -3.50
C LEU A 71 -3.84 12.38 -4.03
N GLU A 72 -4.10 13.39 -3.20
CA GLU A 72 -3.95 14.80 -3.58
C GLU A 72 -2.52 15.13 -4.06
N ILE A 73 -1.50 14.58 -3.40
CA ILE A 73 -0.10 14.78 -3.82
C ILE A 73 0.16 14.07 -5.16
N MET A 74 -0.39 12.87 -5.35
CA MET A 74 -0.22 12.08 -6.58
C MET A 74 -0.94 12.69 -7.79
N ASP A 75 -2.09 13.32 -7.59
CA ASP A 75 -2.84 14.01 -8.65
C ASP A 75 -2.08 15.19 -9.26
N LEU A 76 -1.05 15.70 -8.58
CA LEU A 76 -0.17 16.75 -9.12
C LEU A 76 0.76 16.24 -10.24
N PHE A 77 0.87 14.93 -10.42
CA PHE A 77 1.75 14.32 -11.40
C PHE A 77 0.97 13.81 -12.60
N HIS A 78 1.36 14.26 -13.79
CA HIS A 78 0.98 13.63 -15.03
C HIS A 78 2.20 13.04 -15.70
N ILE A 79 2.41 11.74 -15.50
CA ILE A 79 3.53 11.00 -16.09
C ILE A 79 2.97 10.15 -17.24
N PRO A 80 3.41 10.40 -18.50
CA PRO A 80 2.96 9.60 -19.63
C PRO A 80 3.18 8.10 -19.38
N ASN A 81 2.21 7.28 -19.79
CA ASN A 81 2.25 5.82 -19.68
C ASN A 81 2.30 5.25 -18.25
N ILE A 82 2.13 6.07 -17.22
CA ILE A 82 2.02 5.65 -15.83
C ILE A 82 0.63 5.99 -15.32
N THR A 83 -0.05 4.98 -14.76
CA THR A 83 -1.35 5.16 -14.11
C THR A 83 -1.17 5.73 -12.71
N ILE A 84 -2.19 6.44 -12.21
CA ILE A 84 -2.21 6.96 -10.84
C ILE A 84 -2.05 5.82 -9.83
N ASP A 85 -2.70 4.67 -10.06
CA ASP A 85 -2.57 3.48 -9.19
C ASP A 85 -1.12 2.97 -9.11
N GLN A 86 -0.40 2.94 -10.24
CA GLN A 86 1.00 2.51 -10.26
C GLN A 86 1.92 3.43 -9.46
N MET A 87 1.63 4.72 -9.53
CA MET A 87 2.35 5.77 -8.81
C MET A 87 2.01 5.72 -7.31
N MET A 88 0.72 5.62 -6.98
CA MET A 88 0.20 5.45 -5.63
C MET A 88 0.83 4.26 -4.92
N LEU A 89 0.84 3.07 -5.51
CA LEU A 89 1.41 1.88 -4.86
C LEU A 89 2.91 2.02 -4.54
N ARG A 90 3.64 2.87 -5.27
CA ARG A 90 5.06 3.16 -5.02
C ARG A 90 5.26 4.30 -4.02
N ALA A 91 4.43 5.34 -4.10
CA ALA A 91 4.51 6.52 -3.24
C ALA A 91 3.93 6.27 -1.84
N PHE A 92 2.87 5.47 -1.75
CA PHE A 92 2.21 5.10 -0.50
C PHE A 92 3.20 4.44 0.47
N LEU A 93 4.09 3.57 -0.01
CA LEU A 93 5.14 2.99 0.83
C LEU A 93 6.08 4.04 1.43
N MET A 94 6.26 5.18 0.78
CA MET A 94 7.11 6.28 1.29
C MET A 94 6.38 7.17 2.28
N SER A 95 5.05 7.11 2.34
CA SER A 95 4.21 7.89 3.26
C SER A 95 3.86 7.12 4.53
N LEU A 96 4.41 5.93 4.75
CA LEU A 96 4.19 5.14 5.96
C LEU A 96 5.42 5.17 6.88
N THR A 97 5.18 5.17 8.20
CA THR A 97 6.19 4.90 9.24
C THR A 97 5.65 3.89 10.26
N GLY A 98 5.52 2.62 9.86
CA GLY A 98 4.94 1.58 10.71
C GLY A 98 5.96 0.60 11.29
N ALA A 99 6.01 0.55 12.62
CA ALA A 99 6.74 -0.32 13.58
C ALA A 99 8.29 -0.37 13.49
#